data_AF-A0A5J6U284-F1
#
_entry.id   AF-A0A5J6U284-F1
#
_cell.length_a   1.000
_cell.length_b   1.000
_cell.length_c   1.000
_cell.angle_alpha   90.00
_cell.angle_beta   90.00
_cell.angle_gamma   90.00
#
_symmetry.space_group_name_H-M   'P 1'
#
loop_
_entity.id
_entity.type
_entity.pdbx_description
1 polymer ?
#
loop_
_entity_poly.entity_id
_entity_poly.type
_entity_poly.pdbx_seq_one_letter_code
_entity_poly.pdbx_strand_id
1 'polypeptide(L)'
;MTSNRHNGTGARTADDTVLDAARDCVLAVGVRRTTLTDIARRAGVSRMTLYRRWPDVRTIVADLMTREWTRIGTAVQPPDDGRPVRTRLVDGLVEGVRAFRGHPLLRKIVDVDPELLLPYVLDRLGASQLAFLELFEDAIAAGHRDGTIRPGHPPRQARALLLVVQSYGLSGRTMIDEDDPELTAAAFDAELRGALERLLAP
;
A
#
# COMPACT_ATOMS: atom_id res chain seq x y z
N MET A 1 -20.19 2.36 -37.22
CA MET A 1 -20.67 2.54 -35.83
C MET A 1 -19.61 1.94 -34.90
N THR A 2 -18.52 2.67 -34.58
CA THR A 2 -18.35 3.49 -33.35
C THR A 2 -19.02 2.90 -32.11
N SER A 3 -18.42 2.77 -30.92
CA SER A 3 -17.06 2.88 -30.39
C SER A 3 -17.21 2.47 -28.92
N ASN A 4 -16.79 1.26 -28.52
CA ASN A 4 -17.00 0.75 -27.16
C ASN A 4 -15.88 1.18 -26.17
N ARG A 5 -15.15 2.25 -26.49
CA ARG A 5 -13.96 2.70 -25.73
C ARG A 5 -14.27 3.63 -24.55
N HIS A 6 -15.51 4.09 -24.38
CA HIS A 6 -15.88 5.02 -23.30
C HIS A 6 -16.37 4.35 -22.00
N ASN A 7 -16.74 3.06 -22.03
CA ASN A 7 -17.29 2.38 -20.84
C ASN A 7 -16.24 2.08 -19.76
N GLY A 8 -14.99 1.77 -20.15
CA GLY A 8 -13.92 1.45 -19.21
C GLY A 8 -13.38 2.65 -18.44
N THR A 9 -13.34 3.83 -19.07
CA THR A 9 -12.87 5.07 -18.42
C THR A 9 -13.96 5.68 -17.54
N GLY A 10 -15.22 5.72 -18.02
CA GLY A 10 -16.35 6.22 -17.23
C GLY A 10 -16.66 5.38 -15.99
N ALA A 11 -16.57 4.05 -16.09
CA ALA A 11 -16.71 3.16 -14.95
C ALA A 11 -15.59 3.33 -13.92
N ARG A 12 -14.33 3.51 -14.38
CA ARG A 12 -13.19 3.76 -13.48
C ARG A 12 -13.32 5.08 -12.73
N THR A 13 -13.78 6.14 -13.40
CA THR A 13 -14.04 7.43 -12.77
C THR A 13 -15.20 7.36 -11.77
N ALA A 14 -16.24 6.56 -12.06
CA ALA A 14 -17.34 6.33 -11.12
C ALA A 14 -16.89 5.53 -9.90
N ASP A 15 -16.08 4.48 -10.08
CA ASP A 15 -15.51 3.70 -8.99
C ASP A 15 -14.58 4.56 -8.13
N ASP A 16 -13.74 5.41 -8.73
CA ASP A 16 -12.87 6.33 -8.00
C ASP A 16 -13.68 7.33 -7.16
N THR A 17 -14.77 7.87 -7.71
CA THR A 17 -15.68 8.79 -6.99
C THR A 17 -16.29 8.10 -5.77
N VAL A 18 -16.71 6.84 -5.93
CA VAL A 18 -17.27 6.02 -4.86
C VAL A 18 -16.21 5.71 -3.79
N LEU A 19 -14.99 5.36 -4.19
CA LEU A 19 -13.89 5.09 -3.27
C LEU A 19 -13.44 6.35 -2.53
N ASP A 20 -13.49 7.53 -3.17
CA ASP A 20 -13.25 8.81 -2.50
C ASP A 20 -14.32 9.11 -1.45
N ALA A 21 -15.60 8.88 -1.78
CA ALA A 21 -16.69 8.99 -0.81
C ALA A 21 -16.53 7.98 0.35
N ALA A 22 -16.09 6.76 0.08
CA ALA A 22 -15.80 5.76 1.10
C ALA A 22 -14.65 6.20 2.01
N ARG A 23 -13.56 6.73 1.42
CA ARG A 23 -12.42 7.28 2.16
C ARG A 23 -12.86 8.34 3.15
N ASP A 24 -13.64 9.31 2.70
CA ASP A 24 -14.12 10.37 3.56
C ASP A 24 -15.01 9.87 4.70
N CYS A 25 -15.92 8.94 4.41
CA CYS A 25 -16.77 8.32 5.44
C CYS A 25 -15.92 7.59 6.49
N VAL A 26 -14.95 6.78 6.05
CA VAL A 26 -14.06 6.04 6.95
C VAL A 26 -13.21 7.00 7.80
N LEU A 27 -12.65 8.06 7.21
CA LEU A 27 -11.88 9.05 7.96
C LEU A 27 -12.74 9.76 9.02
N ALA A 28 -14.00 10.07 8.69
CA ALA A 28 -14.93 10.71 9.61
C ALA A 28 -15.28 9.82 10.80
N VAL A 29 -15.75 8.58 10.57
CA VAL A 29 -16.39 7.78 11.63
C VAL A 29 -15.78 6.40 11.88
N GLY A 30 -14.77 6.00 11.12
CA GLY A 30 -14.22 4.64 11.12
C GLY A 30 -15.03 3.68 10.26
N VAL A 31 -14.51 2.49 10.03
CA VAL A 31 -15.11 1.49 9.14
C VAL A 31 -16.37 0.90 9.75
N ARG A 32 -16.34 0.50 11.04
CA ARG A 32 -17.51 -0.10 11.72
C ARG A 32 -18.76 0.77 11.70
N ARG A 33 -18.61 2.10 11.70
CA ARG A 33 -19.73 3.06 11.68
C ARG A 33 -20.09 3.57 10.29
N THR A 34 -19.33 3.19 9.26
CA THR A 34 -19.61 3.56 7.87
C THR A 34 -20.68 2.63 7.30
N THR A 35 -21.63 3.17 6.55
CA THR A 35 -22.65 2.38 5.83
C THR A 35 -22.57 2.59 4.33
N LEU A 36 -22.97 1.59 3.54
CA LEU A 36 -23.11 1.74 2.07
C LEU A 36 -24.10 2.83 1.69
N THR A 37 -25.10 3.12 2.54
CA THR A 37 -26.04 4.22 2.31
C THR A 37 -25.36 5.58 2.45
N ASP A 38 -24.51 5.75 3.46
CA ASP A 38 -23.73 6.99 3.62
C ASP A 38 -22.77 7.23 2.46
N ILE A 39 -22.09 6.16 2.02
CA ILE A 39 -21.19 6.20 0.85
C ILE A 39 -21.97 6.56 -0.41
N ALA A 40 -23.10 5.89 -0.69
CA ALA A 40 -23.91 6.17 -1.87
C ALA A 40 -24.41 7.62 -1.90
N ARG A 41 -24.91 8.12 -0.76
CA ARG A 41 -25.36 9.51 -0.60
C ARG A 41 -24.22 10.49 -0.88
N ARG A 42 -23.03 10.22 -0.35
CA ARG A 42 -21.86 11.09 -0.53
C ARG A 42 -21.29 11.05 -1.96
N ALA A 43 -21.30 9.87 -2.59
CA ALA A 43 -20.86 9.69 -3.97
C ALA A 43 -21.88 10.19 -5.00
N GLY A 44 -23.11 10.55 -4.59
CA GLY A 44 -24.17 10.96 -5.51
C GLY A 44 -24.70 9.82 -6.40
N VAL A 45 -24.57 8.56 -5.97
CA VAL A 45 -24.99 7.38 -6.74
C VAL A 45 -26.17 6.66 -6.05
N SER A 46 -26.95 5.90 -6.84
CA SER A 46 -28.00 5.07 -6.27
C SER A 46 -27.41 3.93 -5.43
N ARG A 47 -28.12 3.52 -4.36
CA ARG A 47 -27.75 2.33 -3.57
C ARG A 47 -27.61 1.09 -4.45
N MET A 48 -28.51 0.89 -5.41
CA MET A 48 -28.50 -0.26 -6.32
C MET A 48 -27.22 -0.30 -7.19
N THR A 49 -26.74 0.86 -7.62
CA THR A 49 -25.47 1.00 -8.35
C THR A 49 -24.31 0.52 -7.47
N LEU A 50 -24.29 0.92 -6.20
CA LEU A 50 -23.24 0.57 -5.25
C LEU A 50 -23.28 -0.93 -4.89
N TYR A 51 -24.44 -1.45 -4.48
CA TYR A 51 -24.61 -2.84 -4.05
C TYR A 51 -24.24 -3.88 -5.11
N ARG A 52 -24.41 -3.55 -6.40
CA ARG A 52 -24.02 -4.45 -7.51
C ARG A 52 -22.51 -4.72 -7.53
N ARG A 53 -21.70 -3.76 -7.12
CA ARG A 53 -20.23 -3.85 -7.14
C ARG A 53 -19.65 -4.18 -5.77
N TRP A 54 -20.19 -3.55 -4.72
CA TRP A 54 -19.77 -3.74 -3.33
C TRP A 54 -20.96 -4.22 -2.51
N PRO A 55 -21.08 -5.53 -2.26
CA PRO A 55 -22.21 -6.08 -1.50
C PRO A 55 -22.21 -5.64 -0.03
N ASP A 56 -21.04 -5.27 0.50
CA ASP A 56 -20.86 -4.82 1.88
C ASP A 56 -19.75 -3.75 2.00
N VAL A 57 -19.69 -3.11 3.17
CA VAL A 57 -18.72 -2.07 3.50
C VAL A 57 -17.29 -2.62 3.53
N ARG A 58 -17.09 -3.90 3.91
CA ARG A 58 -15.74 -4.49 3.98
C ARG A 58 -15.13 -4.63 2.59
N THR A 59 -15.95 -4.98 1.59
CA THR A 59 -15.52 -5.13 0.21
C THR A 59 -15.05 -3.80 -0.38
N ILE A 60 -15.83 -2.73 -0.21
CA ILE A 60 -15.44 -1.39 -0.68
C ILE A 60 -14.23 -0.83 0.09
N VAL A 61 -14.09 -1.13 1.38
CA VAL A 61 -12.91 -0.74 2.15
C VAL A 61 -11.67 -1.51 1.71
N ALA A 62 -11.77 -2.80 1.37
CA ALA A 62 -10.65 -3.57 0.83
C ALA A 62 -10.17 -3.02 -0.54
N ASP A 63 -11.11 -2.63 -1.41
CA ASP A 63 -10.79 -1.98 -2.68
C ASP A 63 -10.18 -0.59 -2.46
N LEU A 64 -10.72 0.20 -1.52
CA LEU A 64 -10.16 1.49 -1.12
C LEU A 64 -8.72 1.33 -0.62
N MET A 65 -8.47 0.39 0.29
CA MET A 65 -7.13 0.09 0.79
C MET A 65 -6.20 -0.30 -0.36
N THR A 66 -6.64 -1.18 -1.25
CA THR A 66 -5.87 -1.58 -2.43
C THR A 66 -5.49 -0.36 -3.26
N ARG A 67 -6.44 0.52 -3.56
CA ARG A 67 -6.21 1.74 -4.33
C ARG A 67 -5.21 2.67 -3.64
N GLU A 68 -5.40 2.95 -2.36
CA GLU A 68 -4.54 3.89 -1.62
C GLU A 68 -3.11 3.35 -1.47
N TRP A 69 -2.94 2.06 -1.15
CA TRP A 69 -1.61 1.45 -1.03
C TRP A 69 -0.89 1.38 -2.36
N THR A 70 -1.57 0.98 -3.44
CA THR A 70 -0.97 0.99 -4.78
C THR A 70 -0.56 2.40 -5.20
N ARG A 71 -1.37 3.44 -4.90
CA ARG A 71 -1.00 4.84 -5.16
C ARG A 71 0.27 5.25 -4.43
N ILE A 72 0.45 4.83 -3.17
CA ILE A 72 1.71 5.06 -2.44
C ILE A 72 2.86 4.40 -3.19
N GLY A 73 2.75 3.10 -3.51
CA GLY A 73 3.80 2.37 -4.20
C GLY A 73 4.19 3.01 -5.54
N THR A 74 3.22 3.47 -6.33
CA THR A 74 3.49 4.18 -7.59
C THR A 74 4.14 5.55 -7.37
N ALA A 75 3.72 6.31 -6.35
CA ALA A 75 4.23 7.65 -6.09
C ALA A 75 5.68 7.66 -5.58
N VAL A 76 6.11 6.60 -4.90
CA VAL A 76 7.46 6.49 -4.32
C VAL A 76 8.44 5.71 -5.20
N GLN A 77 8.01 5.26 -6.39
CA GLN A 77 8.94 4.66 -7.35
C GLN A 77 9.94 5.72 -7.82
N PRO A 78 11.24 5.54 -7.53
CA PRO A 78 12.24 6.48 -8.00
C PRO A 78 12.33 6.40 -9.54
N PRO A 79 12.54 7.54 -10.20
CA PRO A 79 12.79 7.54 -11.64
C PRO A 79 14.02 6.70 -11.97
N ASP A 80 14.10 6.22 -13.21
CA ASP A 80 15.36 5.68 -13.71
C ASP A 80 16.32 6.84 -13.99
N ASP A 81 17.20 7.10 -13.04
CA ASP A 81 18.20 8.17 -13.05
C ASP A 81 19.62 7.64 -13.32
N GLY A 82 19.73 6.39 -13.79
CA GLY A 82 21.01 5.73 -14.07
C GLY A 82 21.75 5.19 -12.84
N ARG A 83 21.22 5.39 -11.62
CA ARG A 83 21.78 4.75 -10.42
C ARG A 83 21.49 3.23 -10.42
N PRO A 84 22.35 2.43 -9.74
CA PRO A 84 22.12 1.02 -9.46
C PRO A 84 20.69 0.69 -9.03
N VAL A 85 20.16 -0.43 -9.52
CA VAL A 85 18.78 -0.85 -9.19
C VAL A 85 18.62 -1.04 -7.68
N ARG A 86 19.62 -1.61 -6.98
CA ARG A 86 19.56 -1.76 -5.52
C ARG A 86 19.35 -0.43 -4.81
N THR A 87 20.14 0.60 -5.12
CA THR A 87 20.06 1.91 -4.47
C THR A 87 18.68 2.53 -4.66
N ARG A 88 18.17 2.50 -5.89
CA ARG A 88 16.83 3.01 -6.20
C ARG A 88 15.74 2.22 -5.45
N LEU A 89 15.80 0.89 -5.49
CA LEU A 89 14.85 0.04 -4.77
C LEU A 89 14.83 0.35 -3.27
N VAL A 90 15.99 0.48 -2.63
CA VAL A 90 16.09 0.81 -1.20
C VAL A 90 15.50 2.20 -0.91
N ASP A 91 15.81 3.21 -1.73
CA ASP A 91 15.23 4.56 -1.60
C ASP A 91 13.70 4.54 -1.66
N GLY A 92 13.15 3.88 -2.67
CA GLY A 92 11.70 3.78 -2.86
C GLY A 92 11.00 3.00 -1.75
N LEU A 93 11.63 1.93 -1.22
CA LEU A 93 11.07 1.14 -0.12
C LEU A 93 11.02 1.94 1.18
N VAL A 94 12.09 2.66 1.53
CA VAL A 94 12.13 3.49 2.74
C VAL A 94 11.11 4.63 2.65
N GLU A 95 11.05 5.32 1.51
CA GLU A 95 10.04 6.37 1.30
C GLU A 95 8.61 5.80 1.29
N GLY A 96 8.41 4.62 0.71
CA GLY A 96 7.13 3.91 0.73
C GLY A 96 6.67 3.57 2.15
N VAL A 97 7.56 3.07 3.00
CA VAL A 97 7.27 2.80 4.42
C VAL A 97 6.94 4.08 5.17
N ARG A 98 7.69 5.16 4.95
CA ARG A 98 7.41 6.48 5.54
C ARG A 98 6.02 7.01 5.13
N ALA A 99 5.74 7.02 3.83
CA ALA A 99 4.46 7.47 3.28
C ALA A 99 3.29 6.61 3.78
N PHE A 100 3.48 5.30 3.87
CA PHE A 100 2.49 4.36 4.40
C PHE A 100 2.18 4.64 5.88
N ARG A 101 3.21 4.72 6.74
CA ARG A 101 3.05 5.05 8.18
C ARG A 101 2.35 6.39 8.40
N GLY A 102 2.65 7.39 7.56
CA GLY A 102 2.04 8.71 7.62
C GLY A 102 0.63 8.79 7.03
N HIS A 103 0.13 7.73 6.39
CA HIS A 103 -1.11 7.81 5.63
C HIS A 103 -2.36 7.93 6.55
N PRO A 104 -3.24 8.93 6.35
CA PRO A 104 -4.39 9.15 7.22
C PRO A 104 -5.34 7.96 7.35
N LEU A 105 -5.56 7.23 6.24
CA LEU A 105 -6.39 6.04 6.25
C LEU A 105 -5.77 4.91 7.08
N LEU A 106 -4.44 4.73 7.02
CA LEU A 106 -3.77 3.68 7.80
C LEU A 106 -3.92 4.00 9.28
N ARG A 107 -3.60 5.24 9.66
CA ARG A 107 -3.74 5.72 11.04
C ARG A 107 -5.16 5.51 11.55
N LYS A 108 -6.17 5.90 10.77
CA LYS A 108 -7.58 5.71 11.15
C LYS A 108 -7.92 4.23 11.36
N ILE A 109 -7.49 3.34 10.46
CA ILE A 109 -7.75 1.91 10.58
C ILE A 109 -7.05 1.34 11.82
N VAL A 110 -5.78 1.65 12.05
CA VAL A 110 -5.03 1.16 13.22
C VAL A 110 -5.66 1.64 14.53
N ASP A 111 -6.13 2.89 14.58
CA ASP A 111 -6.68 3.50 15.79
C ASP A 111 -8.10 3.03 16.13
N VAL A 112 -8.90 2.67 15.12
CA VAL A 112 -10.36 2.45 15.30
C VAL A 112 -10.81 1.04 14.91
N ASP A 113 -10.20 0.45 13.88
CA ASP A 113 -10.65 -0.81 13.27
C ASP A 113 -9.46 -1.76 12.92
N PRO A 114 -8.50 -2.02 13.85
CA PRO A 114 -7.25 -2.73 13.54
C PRO A 114 -7.45 -4.16 13.06
N GLU A 115 -8.56 -4.81 13.42
CA GLU A 115 -8.91 -6.16 12.96
C GLU A 115 -9.05 -6.28 11.44
N LEU A 116 -9.21 -5.17 10.72
CA LEU A 116 -9.26 -5.15 9.26
C LEU A 116 -7.91 -5.51 8.64
N LEU A 117 -6.81 -5.31 9.36
CA LEU A 117 -5.46 -5.60 8.89
C LEU A 117 -5.06 -7.06 9.14
N LEU A 118 -5.65 -7.72 10.14
CA LEU A 118 -5.26 -9.08 10.57
C LEU A 118 -5.21 -10.11 9.43
N PRO A 119 -6.18 -10.18 8.50
CA PRO A 119 -6.13 -11.15 7.42
C PRO A 119 -4.90 -10.98 6.52
N TYR A 120 -4.41 -9.75 6.34
CA TYR A 120 -3.27 -9.43 5.48
C TYR A 120 -1.91 -9.63 6.16
N VAL A 121 -1.92 -9.83 7.48
CA VAL A 121 -0.73 -10.12 8.27
C VAL A 121 -0.58 -11.61 8.54
N LEU A 122 -1.70 -12.32 8.77
CA LEU A 122 -1.67 -13.67 9.33
C LEU A 122 -2.26 -14.77 8.43
N ASP A 123 -3.14 -14.43 7.49
CA ASP A 123 -3.99 -15.42 6.81
C ASP A 123 -3.73 -15.48 5.30
N ARG A 124 -3.72 -14.33 4.62
CA ARG A 124 -3.68 -14.28 3.15
C ARG A 124 -3.00 -13.02 2.61
N LEU A 125 -2.57 -13.10 1.35
CA LEU A 125 -2.14 -11.93 0.58
C LEU A 125 -3.35 -11.14 0.04
N GLY A 126 -3.33 -9.83 0.20
CA GLY A 126 -4.24 -8.88 -0.42
C GLY A 126 -3.79 -8.44 -1.81
N ALA A 127 -4.68 -7.78 -2.56
CA ALA A 127 -4.40 -7.33 -3.93
C ALA A 127 -3.23 -6.34 -4.00
N SER A 128 -3.09 -5.43 -3.04
CA SER A 128 -1.95 -4.50 -2.95
C SER A 128 -0.63 -5.22 -2.66
N GLN A 129 -0.63 -6.22 -1.78
CA GLN A 129 0.56 -7.04 -1.51
C GLN A 129 0.99 -7.82 -2.76
N LEU A 130 0.03 -8.38 -3.51
CA LEU A 130 0.32 -9.04 -4.79
C LEU A 130 0.94 -8.08 -5.80
N ALA A 131 0.37 -6.87 -5.94
CA ALA A 131 0.93 -5.84 -6.82
C ALA A 131 2.35 -5.40 -6.41
N PHE A 132 2.63 -5.29 -5.11
CA PHE A 132 3.99 -5.00 -4.63
C PHE A 132 4.95 -6.16 -4.85
N LEU A 133 4.51 -7.41 -4.71
CA LEU A 133 5.34 -8.56 -5.00
C LEU A 133 5.76 -8.59 -6.47
N GLU A 134 4.84 -8.32 -7.40
CA GLU A 134 5.18 -8.21 -8.83
C GLU A 134 6.26 -7.13 -9.06
N LEU A 135 6.08 -5.94 -8.48
CA LEU A 135 7.06 -4.85 -8.58
C LEU A 135 8.43 -5.23 -7.99
N PHE A 136 8.44 -5.89 -6.84
CA PHE A 136 9.68 -6.28 -6.17
C PHE A 136 10.39 -7.40 -6.94
N GLU A 137 9.65 -8.36 -7.48
CA GLU A 137 10.21 -9.44 -8.30
C GLU A 137 10.88 -8.88 -9.56
N ASP A 138 10.25 -7.91 -10.24
CA ASP A 138 10.82 -7.22 -11.39
C ASP A 138 12.10 -6.43 -11.03
N ALA A 139 12.07 -5.68 -9.92
CA ALA A 139 13.22 -4.92 -9.45
C ALA A 139 14.39 -5.84 -9.04
N ILE A 140 14.09 -6.97 -8.38
CA ILE A 140 15.11 -7.96 -8.01
C ILE A 140 15.72 -8.58 -9.25
N ALA A 141 14.92 -8.97 -10.25
CA ALA A 141 15.43 -9.51 -11.51
C ALA A 141 16.29 -8.48 -12.28
N ALA A 142 15.93 -7.20 -12.23
CA ALA A 142 16.76 -6.12 -12.78
C ALA A 142 18.08 -5.97 -12.00
N GLY A 143 18.05 -6.00 -10.67
CA GLY A 143 19.24 -5.94 -9.83
C GLY A 143 20.16 -7.16 -9.92
N HIS A 144 19.63 -8.33 -10.29
CA HIS A 144 20.47 -9.48 -10.65
C HIS A 144 21.23 -9.24 -11.95
N ARG A 145 20.60 -8.56 -12.93
CA ARG A 145 21.22 -8.28 -14.24
C ARG A 145 22.30 -7.21 -14.17
N ASP A 146 22.13 -6.19 -13.33
CA ASP A 146 23.14 -5.15 -13.11
C ASP A 146 24.20 -5.53 -12.05
N GLY A 147 24.05 -6.70 -11.41
CA GLY A 147 24.98 -7.24 -10.43
C GLY A 147 24.92 -6.57 -9.06
N THR A 148 23.93 -5.71 -8.82
CA THR A 148 23.85 -4.91 -7.58
C THR A 148 23.05 -5.61 -6.48
N ILE A 149 22.24 -6.61 -6.84
CA ILE A 149 21.50 -7.48 -5.90
C ILE A 149 22.07 -8.90 -5.96
N ARG A 150 22.27 -9.53 -4.80
CA ARG A 150 22.75 -10.92 -4.70
C ARG A 150 21.93 -11.90 -5.52
N PRO A 151 22.58 -12.89 -6.18
CA PRO A 151 21.86 -13.93 -6.89
C PRO A 151 20.95 -14.72 -5.95
N GLY A 152 19.79 -15.14 -6.46
CA GLY A 152 18.81 -15.88 -5.68
C GLY A 152 17.54 -16.16 -6.46
N HIS A 153 16.55 -16.71 -5.75
CA HIS A 153 15.21 -16.94 -6.29
C HIS A 153 14.36 -15.67 -6.13
N PRO A 154 14.05 -14.92 -7.20
CA PRO A 154 13.45 -13.58 -7.08
C PRO A 154 12.12 -13.56 -6.29
N PRO A 155 11.17 -14.49 -6.52
CA PRO A 155 9.94 -14.53 -5.71
C PRO A 155 10.16 -14.71 -4.21
N ARG A 156 11.28 -15.33 -3.80
CA ARG A 156 11.62 -15.54 -2.39
C ARG A 156 12.20 -14.26 -1.79
N GLN A 157 13.09 -13.59 -2.52
CA GLN A 157 13.65 -12.30 -2.12
C GLN A 157 12.57 -11.23 -2.03
N ALA A 158 11.63 -11.18 -2.97
CA ALA A 158 10.51 -10.23 -2.96
C ALA A 158 9.60 -10.42 -1.74
N ARG A 159 9.29 -11.67 -1.38
CA ARG A 159 8.51 -11.99 -0.17
C ARG A 159 9.26 -11.64 1.11
N ALA A 160 10.57 -11.89 1.16
CA ALA A 160 11.40 -11.47 2.30
C ALA A 160 11.43 -9.94 2.44
N LEU A 161 11.57 -9.20 1.33
CA LEU A 161 11.47 -7.74 1.32
C LEU A 161 10.11 -7.28 1.83
N LEU A 162 9.01 -7.85 1.31
CA LEU A 162 7.65 -7.50 1.73
C LEU A 162 7.47 -7.69 3.24
N LEU A 163 7.93 -8.82 3.81
CA LEU A 163 7.85 -9.07 5.24
C LEU A 163 8.60 -8.00 6.07
N VAL A 164 9.79 -7.60 5.62
CA VAL A 164 10.58 -6.56 6.30
C VAL A 164 9.85 -5.22 6.24
N VAL A 165 9.51 -4.73 5.05
CA VAL A 165 8.89 -3.40 4.91
C VAL A 165 7.50 -3.33 5.51
N GLN A 166 6.73 -4.43 5.45
CA GLN A 166 5.43 -4.54 6.10
C GLN A 166 5.55 -4.43 7.63
N SER A 167 6.56 -5.07 8.23
CA SER A 167 6.79 -4.99 9.68
C SER A 167 7.09 -3.55 10.11
N TYR A 168 8.00 -2.86 9.41
CA TYR A 168 8.29 -1.45 9.68
C TYR A 168 7.07 -0.55 9.42
N GLY A 169 6.29 -0.84 8.38
CA GLY A 169 5.11 -0.06 8.01
C GLY A 169 3.93 -0.19 8.99
N LEU A 170 3.66 -1.39 9.51
CA LEU A 170 2.52 -1.67 10.38
C LEU A 170 2.86 -1.57 11.86
N SER A 171 4.02 -2.09 12.26
CA SER A 171 4.44 -2.18 13.66
C SER A 171 5.41 -1.08 14.07
N GLY A 172 5.95 -0.29 13.13
CA GLY A 172 6.92 0.75 13.47
C GLY A 172 6.43 1.74 14.52
N ARG A 173 5.13 2.09 14.50
CA ARG A 173 4.54 3.03 15.49
C ARG A 173 4.63 2.54 16.93
N THR A 174 4.67 1.22 17.17
CA THR A 174 4.76 0.69 18.54
C THR A 174 6.19 0.72 19.09
N MET A 175 7.18 0.88 18.22
CA MET A 175 8.61 0.88 18.57
C MET A 175 9.20 2.30 18.65
N ILE A 176 8.53 3.30 18.07
CA ILE A 176 8.98 4.70 18.03
C ILE A 176 8.68 5.38 19.36
N ASP A 177 9.69 6.10 19.87
CA ASP A 177 9.59 7.03 20.99
C ASP A 177 10.26 8.34 20.56
N GLU A 178 9.48 9.42 20.43
CA GLU A 178 10.00 10.72 19.98
C GLU A 178 10.69 11.50 21.11
N ASP A 179 10.56 11.05 22.36
CA ASP A 179 11.29 11.62 23.50
C ASP A 179 12.73 11.07 23.60
N ASP A 180 13.02 9.96 22.90
CA ASP A 180 14.36 9.37 22.77
C ASP A 180 14.94 9.65 21.37
N PRO A 181 16.06 10.39 21.25
CA PRO A 181 16.64 10.74 19.95
C PRO A 181 17.07 9.52 19.11
N GLU A 182 17.33 8.37 19.74
CA GLU A 182 17.74 7.13 19.07
C GLU A 182 16.54 6.25 18.64
N LEU A 183 15.32 6.55 19.09
CA LEU A 183 14.10 5.81 18.78
C LEU A 183 13.09 6.58 17.92
N THR A 184 13.54 7.69 17.31
CA THR A 184 12.70 8.50 16.41
C THR A 184 12.29 7.75 15.15
N ALA A 185 11.22 8.22 14.48
CA ALA A 185 10.81 7.67 13.19
C ALA A 185 11.94 7.70 12.13
N ALA A 186 12.83 8.69 12.21
CA ALA A 186 13.97 8.85 11.31
C ALA A 186 15.10 7.85 11.60
N ALA A 187 15.36 7.56 12.89
CA ALA A 187 16.32 6.52 13.28
C ALA A 187 15.89 5.15 12.76
N PHE A 188 14.61 4.79 12.91
CA PHE A 188 14.08 3.53 12.37
C PHE A 188 14.07 3.49 10.83
N ASP A 189 13.90 4.62 10.14
CA ASP A 189 14.05 4.68 8.68
C ASP A 189 15.51 4.43 8.24
N ALA A 190 16.48 4.93 9.01
CA ALA A 190 17.90 4.67 8.77
C ALA A 190 18.26 3.20 9.03
N GLU A 191 17.72 2.59 10.09
CA GLU A 191 17.89 1.15 10.35
C GLU A 191 17.25 0.28 9.27
N LEU A 192 16.04 0.62 8.81
CA LEU A 192 15.41 -0.05 7.68
C LEU A 192 16.30 -0.01 6.44
N ARG A 193 16.84 1.16 6.09
CA ARG A 193 17.79 1.30 4.97
C ARG A 193 18.97 0.37 5.12
N GLY A 194 19.62 0.37 6.29
CA GLY A 194 20.77 -0.50 6.57
C GLY A 194 20.42 -1.99 6.45
N ALA A 195 19.26 -2.39 6.96
CA ALA A 195 18.76 -3.77 6.86
C ALA A 195 18.50 -4.17 5.40
N LEU A 196 17.87 -3.30 4.59
CA LEU A 196 17.58 -3.56 3.19
C LEU A 196 18.86 -3.65 2.34
N GLU A 197 19.83 -2.75 2.55
CA GLU A 197 21.13 -2.79 1.88
C GLU A 197 21.85 -4.12 2.15
N ARG A 198 21.91 -4.55 3.43
CA ARG A 198 22.51 -5.84 3.81
C ARG A 198 21.75 -7.04 3.24
N LEU A 199 20.42 -7.00 3.24
CA LEU A 199 19.58 -8.08 2.71
C LEU A 199 19.77 -8.29 1.21
N LEU A 200 20.07 -7.21 0.47
CA LEU A 200 20.18 -7.20 -0.98
C LEU A 200 21.62 -7.27 -1.51
N ALA A 201 22.62 -6.89 -0.72
CA ALA A 201 24.02 -6.87 -1.14
C ALA A 201 24.51 -8.23 -1.69
N PRO A 202 25.30 -8.24 -2.79
CA PRO A 202 25.88 -9.44 -3.41
C PRO A 202 26.63 -10.38 -2.48
#